data_AF-A0A3E0KNG5-F1
#
_entry.id   AF-A0A3E0KNG5-F1
#
_cell.length_a   1.000
_cell.length_b   1.000
_cell.length_c   1.000
_cell.angle_alpha   90.00
_cell.angle_beta   90.00
_cell.angle_gamma   90.00
#
_symmetry.space_group_name_H-M   'P 1'
#
loop_
_entity.id
_entity.type
_entity.pdbx_description
1 polymer ?
#
loop_
_entity_poly.entity_id
_entity_poly.type
_entity_poly.pdbx_seq_one_letter_code
_entity_poly.pdbx_strand_id
1 'polypeptide(L)'
;MFGKSWGGFNGLQIAARRPRALKAVITLYFTDDRYADDVHYMGGCVLGIEMQPWASVMLAHNALPPDPAVVGERWREMWLHRLQGMKPWVEDWLTHQTRDDFWKHGSVCEDFGAITCPVYAIGGWADAYSNAVFRLLAGLKSPRKGLIGPWSHQFPDESRPGPTIGFLQECLRWWDYWLKGIDTGIMDEPMFRVWMLDSVPPQVDREAWPGRWVAEEVWPSGRIQERVYYLGDGTLASEPGTPARLQFVGLQTTGQDAGAWCSFGAPADLPPDQRAEDGRSLCFTSEPLAEPLEMLGFPEVELAVDVDQPNALLAVRLCDVAPDGSSRLITRGLLNLTHRDGHEHPQPMPTGQVVTIRVRLNGVAYRVPQGHRLRVAVSPTYWPHAWPSPVPVTLGVHAGTGSRLLLPVRPPSPLDETLAPFAEPENSHPVDHVVVRTGRQTLETRTVLPDGTLEIRRINDEGRTRLVEDGLEWEWVNEDRFEIREGNPLTARVTSTRQVSLQRDDWSVRVETFSVMTSDRDNFIVTNTVDAYEGDVRVFSRTWHRVIPRHHV
;
A
#
# COMPACT_ATOMS: atom_id res chain seq x y z
N MET A 1 -15.53 -14.08 12.68
CA MET A 1 -14.29 -14.24 11.90
C MET A 1 -13.34 -13.11 12.23
N PHE A 2 -12.04 -13.37 12.08
CA PHE A 2 -10.95 -12.45 12.36
C PHE A 2 -9.87 -12.69 11.30
N GLY A 3 -9.23 -11.65 10.80
CA GLY A 3 -8.12 -11.82 9.88
C GLY A 3 -7.41 -10.52 9.54
N LYS A 4 -6.09 -10.62 9.41
CA LYS A 4 -5.19 -9.56 8.95
C LYS A 4 -4.83 -9.79 7.49
N SER A 5 -4.69 -8.73 6.70
CA SER A 5 -4.25 -8.83 5.30
C SER A 5 -5.19 -9.74 4.50
N TRP A 6 -4.65 -10.71 3.74
CA TRP A 6 -5.41 -11.74 3.05
C TRP A 6 -6.53 -12.39 3.90
N GLY A 7 -6.28 -12.62 5.19
CA GLY A 7 -7.30 -13.13 6.11
C GLY A 7 -8.48 -12.17 6.32
N GLY A 8 -8.22 -10.87 6.32
CA GLY A 8 -9.23 -9.81 6.35
C GLY A 8 -10.05 -9.77 5.06
N PHE A 9 -9.39 -9.92 3.90
CA PHE A 9 -10.05 -9.94 2.59
C PHE A 9 -11.05 -11.10 2.53
N ASN A 10 -10.59 -12.30 2.89
CA ASN A 10 -11.40 -13.52 2.94
C ASN A 10 -12.54 -13.41 3.97
N GLY A 11 -12.30 -12.73 5.10
CA GLY A 11 -13.31 -12.44 6.10
C GLY A 11 -14.53 -11.73 5.52
N LEU A 12 -14.29 -10.69 4.71
CA LEU A 12 -15.35 -9.95 4.02
C LEU A 12 -15.99 -10.75 2.88
N GLN A 13 -15.20 -11.46 2.08
CA GLN A 13 -15.71 -12.29 0.99
C GLN A 13 -16.61 -13.43 1.50
N ILE A 14 -16.24 -14.06 2.62
CA ILE A 14 -17.08 -15.07 3.27
C ILE A 14 -18.33 -14.42 3.86
N ALA A 15 -18.22 -13.21 4.44
CA ALA A 15 -19.38 -12.47 4.93
C ALA A 15 -20.39 -12.15 3.83
N ALA A 16 -19.92 -11.79 2.64
CA ALA A 16 -20.76 -11.56 1.46
C ALA A 16 -21.54 -12.82 1.00
N ARG A 17 -21.03 -14.03 1.31
CA ARG A 17 -21.73 -15.30 1.07
C ARG A 17 -22.82 -15.62 2.11
N ARG A 18 -22.98 -14.79 3.13
CA ARG A 18 -24.03 -14.87 4.17
C ARG A 18 -24.20 -16.23 4.86
N PRO A 19 -23.12 -16.94 5.27
CA PRO A 19 -23.28 -18.17 6.02
C PRO A 19 -24.02 -17.87 7.34
N ARG A 20 -25.12 -18.58 7.61
CA ARG A 20 -26.00 -18.32 8.77
C ARG A 20 -25.27 -18.31 10.12
N ALA A 21 -24.19 -19.07 10.24
CA ALA A 21 -23.38 -19.18 11.46
C ALA A 21 -22.45 -17.98 11.70
N LEU A 22 -22.16 -17.16 10.68
CA LEU A 22 -21.27 -16.01 10.84
C LEU A 22 -22.02 -14.83 11.47
N LYS A 23 -21.62 -14.46 12.69
CA LYS A 23 -22.30 -13.42 13.49
C LYS A 23 -21.58 -12.08 13.56
N ALA A 24 -20.26 -12.06 13.36
CA ALA A 24 -19.49 -10.83 13.30
C ALA A 24 -18.14 -11.06 12.61
N VAL A 25 -17.59 -10.00 12.02
CA VAL A 25 -16.26 -9.96 11.40
C VAL A 25 -15.44 -8.85 12.04
N ILE A 26 -14.17 -9.14 12.32
CA ILE A 26 -13.13 -8.13 12.50
C ILE A 26 -12.16 -8.31 11.33
N THR A 27 -11.94 -7.26 10.56
CA THR A 27 -11.08 -7.28 9.37
C THR A 27 -10.01 -6.21 9.51
N LEU A 28 -8.74 -6.60 9.29
CA LEU A 28 -7.59 -5.70 9.45
C LEU A 28 -6.80 -5.61 8.15
N TYR A 29 -6.34 -4.40 7.82
CA TYR A 29 -5.43 -4.09 6.69
C TYR A 29 -5.87 -4.80 5.41
N PHE A 30 -7.09 -4.49 4.98
CA PHE A 30 -7.83 -5.20 3.94
C PHE A 30 -8.18 -4.29 2.77
N THR A 31 -8.40 -4.85 1.58
CA THR A 31 -9.01 -4.11 0.48
C THR A 31 -10.43 -4.59 0.18
N ASP A 32 -11.31 -3.67 -0.17
CA ASP A 32 -12.64 -3.93 -0.76
C ASP A 32 -12.62 -3.95 -2.30
N ASP A 33 -11.56 -3.44 -2.93
CA ASP A 33 -11.34 -3.44 -4.38
C ASP A 33 -9.97 -4.04 -4.72
N ARG A 34 -9.98 -5.25 -5.29
CA ARG A 34 -8.76 -6.03 -5.61
C ARG A 34 -7.92 -5.44 -6.74
N TYR A 35 -8.47 -4.51 -7.53
CA TYR A 35 -7.76 -3.87 -8.63
C TYR A 35 -7.21 -2.52 -8.22
N ALA A 36 -8.05 -1.59 -7.77
CA ALA A 36 -7.65 -0.19 -7.66
C ALA A 36 -6.84 0.15 -6.39
N ASP A 37 -6.79 -0.77 -5.42
CA ASP A 37 -6.27 -0.51 -4.08
C ASP A 37 -5.66 -1.79 -3.47
N ASP A 38 -4.65 -2.34 -4.16
CA ASP A 38 -3.98 -3.58 -3.78
C ASP A 38 -2.56 -3.66 -4.36
N VAL A 39 -1.76 -4.65 -3.94
CA VAL A 39 -0.35 -4.87 -4.37
C VAL A 39 -0.12 -4.99 -5.88
N HIS A 40 -1.18 -5.06 -6.69
CA HIS A 40 -1.13 -5.23 -8.15
C HIS A 40 -1.18 -3.89 -8.87
N TYR A 41 -2.27 -3.15 -8.66
CA TYR A 41 -2.54 -1.90 -9.35
C TYR A 41 -2.99 -0.82 -8.36
N MET A 42 -2.67 0.42 -8.69
CA MET A 42 -3.19 1.60 -7.99
C MET A 42 -3.50 2.68 -9.02
N GLY A 43 -4.76 3.11 -9.10
CA GLY A 43 -5.21 4.07 -10.10
C GLY A 43 -4.98 3.64 -11.55
N GLY A 44 -4.96 2.34 -11.83
CA GLY A 44 -4.65 1.77 -13.15
C GLY A 44 -3.16 1.72 -13.49
N CYS A 45 -2.26 2.14 -12.59
CA CYS A 45 -0.83 1.92 -12.73
C CYS A 45 -0.45 0.53 -12.21
N VAL A 46 0.43 -0.19 -12.90
CA VAL A 46 1.09 -1.39 -12.36
C VAL A 46 2.01 -0.95 -11.21
N LEU A 47 1.86 -1.53 -10.02
CA LEU A 47 2.74 -1.24 -8.89
C LEU A 47 4.10 -1.93 -9.08
N GLY A 48 5.10 -1.18 -9.56
CA GLY A 48 6.44 -1.72 -9.80
C GLY A 48 7.10 -2.22 -8.51
N ILE A 49 6.79 -1.60 -7.37
CA ILE A 49 7.37 -1.93 -6.08
C ILE A 49 6.76 -3.17 -5.42
N GLU A 50 5.59 -3.65 -5.87
CA GLU A 50 4.88 -4.77 -5.24
C GLU A 50 4.47 -5.91 -6.20
N MET A 51 4.10 -5.62 -7.45
CA MET A 51 3.57 -6.63 -8.40
C MET A 51 4.48 -7.87 -8.50
N GLN A 52 5.76 -7.65 -8.80
CA GLN A 52 6.75 -8.72 -8.91
C GLN A 52 7.28 -9.21 -7.55
N PRO A 53 7.62 -8.33 -6.59
CA PRO A 53 8.07 -8.76 -5.27
C PRO A 53 7.07 -9.62 -4.50
N TRP A 54 5.79 -9.23 -4.48
CA TRP A 54 4.73 -9.99 -3.81
C TRP A 54 4.45 -11.33 -4.51
N ALA A 55 4.39 -11.34 -5.84
CA ALA A 55 4.27 -12.59 -6.60
C ALA A 55 5.40 -13.57 -6.28
N SER A 56 6.62 -13.06 -6.09
CA SER A 56 7.80 -13.87 -5.75
C SER A 56 7.72 -14.42 -4.32
N VAL A 57 7.18 -13.66 -3.37
CA VAL A 57 6.87 -14.17 -2.02
C VAL A 57 5.87 -15.33 -2.12
N MET A 58 4.79 -15.17 -2.88
CA MET A 58 3.78 -16.22 -3.07
C MET A 58 4.34 -17.45 -3.79
N LEU A 59 5.24 -17.26 -4.77
CA LEU A 59 5.91 -18.36 -5.45
C LEU A 59 6.73 -19.21 -4.47
N ALA A 60 7.52 -18.58 -3.60
CA ALA A 60 8.31 -19.27 -2.58
C ALA A 60 7.41 -20.01 -1.56
N HIS A 61 6.36 -19.36 -1.05
CA HIS A 61 5.42 -19.98 -0.10
C HIS A 61 4.72 -21.21 -0.70
N ASN A 62 4.23 -21.10 -1.93
CA ASN A 62 3.53 -22.20 -2.60
C ASN A 62 4.44 -23.40 -2.93
N ALA A 63 5.76 -23.18 -2.97
CA ALA A 63 6.75 -24.22 -3.21
C ALA A 63 7.16 -24.98 -1.93
N LEU A 64 6.69 -24.60 -0.74
CA LEU A 64 7.07 -25.26 0.50
C LEU A 64 6.39 -26.63 0.70
N PRO A 65 7.12 -27.61 1.27
CA PRO A 65 6.54 -28.91 1.61
C PRO A 65 5.58 -28.80 2.82
N PRO A 66 4.64 -29.75 2.97
CA PRO A 66 4.01 -29.98 4.26
C PRO A 66 5.02 -30.56 5.26
N ASP A 67 4.78 -30.34 6.55
CA ASP A 67 5.64 -30.89 7.62
C ASP A 67 5.51 -32.44 7.72
N PRO A 68 6.62 -33.20 7.63
CA PRO A 68 6.64 -34.66 7.80
C PRO A 68 6.08 -35.18 9.13
N ALA A 69 6.23 -34.45 10.24
CA ALA A 69 5.66 -34.84 11.54
C ALA A 69 4.12 -34.80 11.53
N VAL A 70 3.52 -34.01 10.63
CA VAL A 70 2.07 -33.88 10.50
C VAL A 70 1.50 -34.90 9.51
N VAL A 71 2.16 -35.11 8.36
CA VAL A 71 1.60 -35.93 7.27
C VAL A 71 2.32 -37.28 7.03
N GLY A 72 3.39 -37.56 7.78
CA GLY A 72 4.21 -38.76 7.67
C GLY A 72 4.94 -38.85 6.34
N GLU A 73 5.29 -40.08 5.93
CA GLU A 73 6.02 -40.41 4.68
C GLU A 73 5.41 -39.83 3.40
N ARG A 74 4.13 -39.43 3.43
CA ARG A 74 3.45 -38.80 2.28
C ARG A 74 3.91 -37.37 2.01
N TRP A 75 4.66 -36.74 2.91
CA TRP A 75 5.09 -35.34 2.79
C TRP A 75 5.78 -35.08 1.45
N ARG A 76 6.64 -36.01 1.03
CA ARG A 76 7.47 -35.90 -0.17
C ARG A 76 6.64 -35.99 -1.45
N GLU A 77 5.71 -36.95 -1.51
CA GLU A 77 4.77 -37.08 -2.62
C GLU A 77 3.90 -35.83 -2.74
N MET A 78 3.33 -35.36 -1.62
CA MET A 78 2.51 -34.15 -1.56
C MET A 78 3.29 -32.92 -2.00
N TRP A 79 4.56 -32.81 -1.61
CA TRP A 79 5.44 -31.72 -1.99
C TRP A 79 5.70 -31.69 -3.50
N LEU A 80 6.14 -32.81 -4.08
CA LEU A 80 6.38 -32.91 -5.52
C LEU A 80 5.10 -32.65 -6.33
N HIS A 81 3.95 -33.13 -5.87
CA HIS A 81 2.66 -32.83 -6.50
C HIS A 81 2.36 -31.32 -6.49
N ARG A 82 2.60 -30.61 -5.37
CA ARG A 82 2.45 -29.14 -5.29
C ARG A 82 3.40 -28.42 -6.26
N LEU A 83 4.67 -28.80 -6.27
CA LEU A 83 5.69 -28.21 -7.16
C LEU A 83 5.33 -28.40 -8.64
N GLN A 84 4.75 -29.54 -9.01
CA GLN A 84 4.29 -29.80 -10.38
C GLN A 84 3.07 -28.94 -10.75
N GLY A 85 2.14 -28.74 -9.81
CA GLY A 85 0.87 -28.04 -10.03
C GLY A 85 0.91 -26.52 -9.91
N MET A 86 1.93 -25.95 -9.26
CA MET A 86 2.03 -24.51 -9.02
C MET A 86 2.26 -23.70 -10.31
N LYS A 87 1.92 -22.41 -10.24
CA LYS A 87 2.16 -21.41 -11.29
C LYS A 87 2.52 -20.06 -10.66
N PRO A 88 3.36 -19.23 -11.29
CA PRO A 88 3.59 -17.86 -10.85
C PRO A 88 2.34 -17.01 -11.06
N TRP A 89 1.82 -16.39 -9.99
CA TRP A 89 0.58 -15.61 -10.05
C TRP A 89 0.72 -14.29 -10.82
N VAL A 90 1.94 -13.76 -10.94
CA VAL A 90 2.21 -12.53 -11.71
C VAL A 90 1.76 -12.62 -13.17
N GLU A 91 1.76 -13.82 -13.75
CA GLU A 91 1.33 -14.04 -15.13
C GLU A 91 -0.17 -13.72 -15.30
N ASP A 92 -1.00 -14.18 -14.36
CA ASP A 92 -2.43 -13.90 -14.37
C ASP A 92 -2.68 -12.42 -14.06
N TRP A 93 -2.01 -11.86 -13.04
CA TRP A 93 -2.18 -10.46 -12.64
C TRP A 93 -1.81 -9.46 -13.73
N LEU A 94 -0.73 -9.71 -14.48
CA LEU A 94 -0.33 -8.90 -15.63
C LEU A 94 -1.16 -9.19 -16.88
N THR A 95 -1.87 -10.31 -16.96
CA THR A 95 -2.81 -10.54 -18.08
C THR A 95 -4.07 -9.70 -17.89
N HIS A 96 -4.50 -9.48 -16.65
CA HIS A 96 -5.69 -8.70 -16.29
C HIS A 96 -5.36 -7.23 -15.97
N GLN A 97 -4.94 -6.45 -16.98
CA GLN A 97 -4.51 -5.05 -16.82
C GLN A 97 -5.65 -4.04 -16.65
N THR A 98 -6.91 -4.48 -16.75
CA THR A 98 -8.12 -3.67 -16.54
C THR A 98 -8.97 -4.27 -15.43
N ARG A 99 -9.89 -3.49 -14.87
CA ARG A 99 -10.82 -3.95 -13.82
C ARG A 99 -11.94 -4.83 -14.41
N ASP A 100 -11.58 -6.02 -14.88
CA ASP A 100 -12.48 -7.00 -15.46
C ASP A 100 -13.06 -7.98 -14.41
N ASP A 101 -13.72 -9.03 -14.89
CA ASP A 101 -14.39 -10.04 -14.04
C ASP A 101 -13.43 -10.77 -13.09
N PHE A 102 -12.14 -10.87 -13.44
CA PHE A 102 -11.14 -11.48 -12.56
C PHE A 102 -11.01 -10.68 -11.26
N TRP A 103 -10.91 -9.36 -11.35
CA TRP A 103 -10.78 -8.49 -10.18
C TRP A 103 -12.10 -8.27 -9.46
N LYS A 104 -13.20 -8.12 -10.21
CA LYS A 104 -14.55 -7.96 -9.64
C LYS A 104 -14.92 -9.15 -8.76
N HIS A 105 -14.56 -10.37 -9.18
CA HIS A 105 -14.85 -11.58 -8.42
C HIS A 105 -14.36 -11.54 -6.97
N GLY A 106 -13.17 -10.97 -6.74
CA GLY A 106 -12.57 -10.88 -5.41
C GLY A 106 -12.90 -9.60 -4.63
N SER A 107 -13.66 -8.68 -5.22
CA SER A 107 -13.92 -7.35 -4.66
C SER A 107 -15.29 -7.31 -3.99
N VAL A 108 -15.35 -6.92 -2.72
CA VAL A 108 -16.63 -6.83 -1.99
C VAL A 108 -17.35 -5.51 -2.21
N CYS A 109 -16.67 -4.51 -2.77
CA CYS A 109 -17.28 -3.23 -3.15
C CYS A 109 -18.33 -3.36 -4.28
N GLU A 110 -18.38 -4.52 -4.98
CA GLU A 110 -19.42 -4.82 -5.97
C GLU A 110 -20.83 -4.83 -5.36
N ASP A 111 -20.96 -5.33 -4.13
CA ASP A 111 -22.22 -5.30 -3.37
C ASP A 111 -21.93 -5.33 -1.86
N PHE A 112 -21.79 -4.15 -1.26
CA PHE A 112 -21.71 -4.04 0.20
C PHE A 112 -22.97 -4.56 0.92
N GLY A 113 -24.13 -4.59 0.26
CA GLY A 113 -25.37 -5.17 0.78
C GLY A 113 -25.33 -6.71 0.89
N ALA A 114 -24.33 -7.36 0.28
CA ALA A 114 -24.03 -8.77 0.48
C ALA A 114 -23.65 -9.06 1.94
N ILE A 115 -22.99 -8.12 2.60
CA ILE A 115 -22.47 -8.27 3.96
C ILE A 115 -23.54 -7.79 4.96
N THR A 116 -24.22 -8.75 5.58
CA THR A 116 -25.31 -8.46 6.54
C THR A 116 -24.89 -8.59 7.99
N CYS A 117 -23.77 -9.26 8.29
CA CYS A 117 -23.25 -9.35 9.65
C CYS A 117 -22.52 -8.06 10.06
N PRO A 118 -22.43 -7.79 11.37
CA PRO A 118 -21.58 -6.75 11.92
C PRO A 118 -20.12 -6.82 11.46
N VAL A 119 -19.51 -5.66 11.17
CA VAL A 119 -18.09 -5.56 10.76
C VAL A 119 -17.34 -4.51 11.58
N TYR A 120 -16.23 -4.91 12.19
CA TYR A 120 -15.24 -3.98 12.75
C TYR A 120 -14.03 -3.91 11.80
N ALA A 121 -13.83 -2.76 11.15
CA ALA A 121 -12.77 -2.53 10.17
C ALA A 121 -11.59 -1.78 10.79
N ILE A 122 -10.40 -2.39 10.72
CA ILE A 122 -9.18 -1.87 11.31
C ILE A 122 -8.18 -1.52 10.19
N GLY A 123 -7.58 -0.34 10.27
CA GLY A 123 -6.55 0.13 9.35
C GLY A 123 -5.38 0.79 10.09
N GLY A 124 -4.35 1.16 9.33
CA GLY A 124 -3.15 1.82 9.85
C GLY A 124 -2.63 2.85 8.86
N TRP A 125 -2.10 3.97 9.34
CA TRP A 125 -1.60 5.03 8.46
C TRP A 125 -0.27 4.73 7.77
N ALA A 126 0.58 3.90 8.39
CA ALA A 126 1.79 3.40 7.74
C ALA A 126 1.53 2.13 6.90
N ASP A 127 0.31 1.60 6.96
CA ASP A 127 -0.17 0.50 6.13
C ASP A 127 -0.75 0.98 4.78
N ALA A 128 -0.75 0.10 3.78
CA ALA A 128 -1.23 0.42 2.44
C ALA A 128 -2.77 0.43 2.29
N TYR A 129 -3.51 -0.23 3.19
CA TYR A 129 -4.93 -0.55 3.00
C TYR A 129 -5.92 0.31 3.79
N SER A 130 -5.46 1.41 4.40
CA SER A 130 -6.30 2.30 5.22
C SER A 130 -7.52 2.87 4.48
N ASN A 131 -7.40 3.08 3.18
CA ASN A 131 -8.46 3.57 2.29
C ASN A 131 -9.76 2.75 2.36
N ALA A 132 -9.66 1.41 2.46
CA ALA A 132 -10.81 0.53 2.42
C ALA A 132 -11.73 0.68 3.65
N VAL A 133 -11.18 1.07 4.80
CA VAL A 133 -11.97 1.32 6.02
C VAL A 133 -13.01 2.42 5.75
N PHE A 134 -12.58 3.52 5.14
CA PHE A 134 -13.47 4.64 4.80
C PHE A 134 -14.60 4.22 3.84
N ARG A 135 -14.27 3.45 2.80
CA ARG A 135 -15.24 3.00 1.79
C ARG A 135 -16.22 1.99 2.37
N LEU A 136 -15.74 1.04 3.17
CA LEU A 136 -16.56 0.04 3.83
C LEU A 136 -17.52 0.68 4.85
N LEU A 137 -17.04 1.64 5.65
CA LEU A 137 -17.90 2.38 6.56
C LEU A 137 -18.98 3.18 5.84
N ALA A 138 -18.67 3.77 4.68
CA ALA A 138 -19.67 4.49 3.90
C ALA A 138 -20.67 3.54 3.19
N GLY A 139 -20.19 2.39 2.70
CA GLY A 139 -20.94 1.51 1.80
C GLY A 139 -21.81 0.45 2.47
N LEU A 140 -21.41 -0.07 3.63
CA LEU A 140 -22.18 -1.10 4.33
C LEU A 140 -23.58 -0.61 4.75
N LYS A 141 -24.41 -1.53 5.24
CA LYS A 141 -25.69 -1.20 5.92
C LYS A 141 -25.81 -1.92 7.25
N SER A 142 -25.02 -2.96 7.47
CA SER A 142 -24.92 -3.67 8.74
C SER A 142 -24.29 -2.79 9.83
N PRO A 143 -24.44 -3.17 11.11
CA PRO A 143 -23.71 -2.55 12.20
C PRO A 143 -22.20 -2.58 11.92
N ARG A 144 -21.52 -1.46 12.14
CA ARG A 144 -20.12 -1.33 11.76
C ARG A 144 -19.37 -0.33 12.62
N LYS A 145 -18.09 -0.59 12.80
CA LYS A 145 -17.13 0.33 13.41
C LYS A 145 -15.86 0.38 12.60
N GLY A 146 -15.16 1.50 12.66
CA GLY A 146 -13.84 1.67 12.07
C GLY A 146 -12.83 2.17 13.09
N LEU A 147 -11.60 1.67 12.97
CA LEU A 147 -10.46 2.09 13.78
C LEU A 147 -9.24 2.23 12.88
N ILE A 148 -8.63 3.42 12.83
CA ILE A 148 -7.34 3.60 12.14
C ILE A 148 -6.34 4.23 13.09
N GLY A 149 -5.27 3.51 13.39
CA GLY A 149 -4.14 4.03 14.16
C GLY A 149 -2.96 4.44 13.28
N PRO A 150 -1.83 4.86 13.87
CA PRO A 150 -0.60 5.17 13.15
C PRO A 150 0.12 3.93 12.59
N TRP A 151 -0.46 2.74 12.81
CA TRP A 151 0.17 1.45 12.67
C TRP A 151 0.63 1.13 11.24
N SER A 152 1.64 0.28 11.16
CA SER A 152 2.06 -0.42 9.95
C SER A 152 1.23 -1.69 9.75
N HIS A 153 1.63 -2.56 8.83
CA HIS A 153 0.98 -3.84 8.56
C HIS A 153 1.20 -4.92 9.66
N GLN A 154 1.24 -4.49 10.92
CA GLN A 154 1.41 -5.31 12.14
C GLN A 154 0.17 -5.17 13.03
N PHE A 155 -0.05 -6.07 13.99
CA PHE A 155 -1.23 -5.90 14.85
C PHE A 155 -1.14 -4.61 15.69
N PRO A 156 -2.26 -3.91 15.96
CA PRO A 156 -2.25 -2.63 16.68
C PRO A 156 -1.61 -2.67 18.09
N ASP A 157 -1.50 -3.83 18.71
CA ASP A 157 -0.91 -4.10 20.02
C ASP A 157 0.63 -4.30 19.98
N GLU A 158 1.21 -4.48 18.80
CA GLU A 158 2.66 -4.70 18.58
C GLU A 158 3.30 -3.76 17.54
N SER A 159 2.48 -2.97 16.83
CA SER A 159 2.91 -2.22 15.66
C SER A 159 3.92 -1.12 15.95
N ARG A 160 4.86 -0.96 15.01
CA ARG A 160 5.65 0.27 14.85
C ARG A 160 5.33 0.97 13.52
N PRO A 161 5.06 2.29 13.51
CA PRO A 161 5.03 3.16 14.68
C PRO A 161 3.79 2.93 15.55
N GLY A 162 3.94 3.14 16.86
CA GLY A 162 2.84 3.25 17.82
C GLY A 162 2.22 4.67 17.84
N PRO A 163 1.40 5.00 18.86
CA PRO A 163 1.14 4.18 20.06
C PRO A 163 0.41 2.88 19.75
N THR A 164 0.75 1.83 20.48
CA THR A 164 0.00 0.59 20.53
C THR A 164 -1.21 0.73 21.45
N ILE A 165 -2.17 -0.19 21.33
CA ILE A 165 -3.39 -0.22 22.14
C ILE A 165 -3.71 -1.63 22.61
N GLY A 166 -4.59 -1.75 23.61
CA GLY A 166 -5.27 -2.98 24.02
C GLY A 166 -6.19 -3.56 22.95
N PHE A 167 -5.63 -3.99 21.82
CA PHE A 167 -6.38 -4.42 20.64
C PHE A 167 -7.11 -5.75 20.85
N LEU A 168 -6.49 -6.70 21.53
CA LEU A 168 -7.15 -7.97 21.85
C LEU A 168 -8.37 -7.75 22.75
N GLN A 169 -8.28 -6.81 23.69
CA GLN A 169 -9.40 -6.43 24.55
C GLN A 169 -10.52 -5.78 23.74
N GLU A 170 -10.21 -4.93 22.77
CA GLU A 170 -11.20 -4.38 21.82
C GLU A 170 -11.89 -5.49 21.00
N CYS A 171 -11.12 -6.47 20.53
CA CYS A 171 -11.66 -7.62 19.81
C CYS A 171 -12.62 -8.44 20.70
N LEU A 172 -12.25 -8.68 21.96
CA LEU A 172 -13.10 -9.36 22.93
C LEU A 172 -14.39 -8.59 23.19
N ARG A 173 -14.33 -7.26 23.39
CA ARG A 173 -15.52 -6.42 23.56
C ARG A 173 -16.50 -6.55 22.40
N TRP A 174 -15.98 -6.59 21.17
CA TRP A 174 -16.78 -6.77 19.96
C TRP A 174 -17.41 -8.16 19.89
N TRP A 175 -16.65 -9.22 20.16
CA TRP A 175 -17.17 -10.58 20.12
C TRP A 175 -18.14 -10.89 21.26
N ASP A 176 -17.85 -10.43 22.47
CA ASP A 176 -18.74 -10.61 23.62
C ASP A 176 -20.10 -9.96 23.36
N TYR A 177 -20.12 -8.80 22.71
CA TYR A 177 -21.37 -8.17 22.26
C TYR A 177 -22.11 -9.01 21.22
N TRP A 178 -21.47 -9.32 20.08
CA TRP A 178 -22.18 -9.92 18.93
C TRP A 178 -22.36 -11.44 19.00
N LEU A 179 -21.52 -12.16 19.73
CA LEU A 179 -21.53 -13.62 19.81
C LEU A 179 -22.09 -14.12 21.15
N LYS A 180 -21.94 -13.35 22.24
CA LYS A 180 -22.39 -13.76 23.58
C LYS A 180 -23.55 -12.93 24.13
N GLY A 181 -23.91 -11.81 23.50
CA GLY A 181 -24.99 -10.93 23.96
C GLY A 181 -24.65 -10.17 25.25
N ILE A 182 -23.37 -9.94 25.53
CA ILE A 182 -22.90 -9.17 26.67
C ILE A 182 -22.81 -7.71 26.26
N ASP A 183 -23.47 -6.81 26.99
CA ASP A 183 -23.35 -5.38 26.73
C ASP A 183 -21.98 -4.86 27.19
N THR A 184 -21.11 -4.55 26.23
CA THR A 184 -19.76 -4.06 26.44
C THR A 184 -19.63 -2.55 26.19
N GLY A 185 -20.75 -1.86 25.87
CA GLY A 185 -20.79 -0.45 25.48
C GLY A 185 -20.14 -0.14 24.12
N ILE A 186 -19.59 -1.12 23.41
CA ILE A 186 -18.82 -0.88 22.16
C ILE A 186 -19.67 -0.23 21.06
N MET A 187 -20.98 -0.46 21.06
CA MET A 187 -21.92 0.10 20.08
C MET A 187 -22.44 1.49 20.47
N ASP A 188 -22.23 1.95 21.71
CA ASP A 188 -22.57 3.31 22.16
C ASP A 188 -21.45 4.31 21.83
N GLU A 189 -20.25 3.81 21.57
CA GLU A 189 -19.11 4.59 21.13
C GLU A 189 -19.24 5.04 19.66
N PRO A 190 -18.53 6.11 19.24
CA PRO A 190 -18.55 6.59 17.86
C PRO A 190 -18.28 5.49 16.81
N MET A 191 -18.89 5.62 15.63
CA MET A 191 -18.71 4.69 14.53
C MET A 191 -17.25 4.62 14.07
N PHE A 192 -16.56 5.77 14.02
CA PHE A 192 -15.22 5.84 13.47
C PHE A 192 -14.27 6.57 14.40
N ARG A 193 -13.21 5.87 14.83
CA ARG A 193 -12.15 6.41 15.68
C ARG A 193 -10.82 6.34 14.95
N VAL A 194 -10.07 7.44 14.98
CA VAL A 194 -8.93 7.64 14.07
C VAL A 194 -7.80 8.38 14.78
N TRP A 195 -6.55 7.98 14.55
CA TRP A 195 -5.39 8.70 15.05
C TRP A 195 -5.08 9.89 14.13
N MET A 196 -5.29 11.12 14.62
CA MET A 196 -4.88 12.34 13.93
C MET A 196 -3.37 12.51 14.07
N LEU A 197 -2.65 12.36 12.95
CA LEU A 197 -1.20 12.48 12.90
C LEU A 197 -0.78 13.95 13.06
N ASP A 198 0.14 14.21 13.97
CA ASP A 198 0.84 15.49 14.01
C ASP A 198 2.01 15.50 13.02
N SER A 199 2.33 16.70 12.54
CA SER A 199 3.55 16.95 11.78
C SER A 199 4.79 16.75 12.62
N VAL A 200 5.75 16.04 12.03
CA VAL A 200 7.06 15.78 12.62
C VAL A 200 8.13 15.82 11.52
N PRO A 201 9.41 16.07 11.86
CA PRO A 201 10.49 16.00 10.88
C PRO A 201 10.49 14.67 10.10
N PRO A 202 10.75 14.69 8.79
CA PRO A 202 10.87 13.47 7.98
C PRO A 202 11.95 12.53 8.54
N GLN A 203 11.57 11.29 8.79
CA GLN A 203 12.45 10.22 9.27
C GLN A 203 11.98 8.91 8.67
N VAL A 204 12.94 8.07 8.28
CA VAL A 204 12.68 6.80 7.59
C VAL A 204 12.29 5.67 8.55
N ASP A 205 12.44 5.90 9.85
CA ASP A 205 12.08 4.99 10.94
C ASP A 205 11.56 5.82 12.13
N ARG A 206 10.59 5.27 12.85
CA ARG A 206 9.95 5.94 13.99
C ARG A 206 9.30 4.91 14.92
N GLU A 207 9.57 5.02 16.21
CA GLU A 207 8.99 4.15 17.23
C GLU A 207 7.50 4.46 17.49
N ALA A 208 7.15 5.74 17.61
CA ALA A 208 5.77 6.19 17.79
C ALA A 208 5.51 7.49 17.04
N TRP A 209 4.30 7.63 16.49
CA TRP A 209 3.88 8.82 15.77
C TRP A 209 3.05 9.74 16.69
N PRO A 210 3.50 10.98 16.94
CA PRO A 210 2.76 11.93 17.76
C PRO A 210 1.39 12.27 17.18
N GLY A 211 0.41 12.47 18.05
CA GLY A 211 -0.96 12.73 17.60
C GLY A 211 -1.95 12.51 18.71
N ARG A 212 -3.21 12.32 18.31
CA ARG A 212 -4.31 12.06 19.24
C ARG A 212 -5.43 11.29 18.57
N TRP A 213 -6.24 10.60 19.36
CA TRP A 213 -7.49 10.02 18.89
C TRP A 213 -8.52 11.12 18.62
N VAL A 214 -9.17 11.05 17.46
CA VAL A 214 -10.35 11.83 17.09
C VAL A 214 -11.45 10.87 16.65
N ALA A 215 -12.70 11.33 16.61
CA ALA A 215 -13.81 10.47 16.22
C ALA A 215 -14.91 11.16 15.43
N GLU A 216 -15.69 10.35 14.74
CA GLU A 216 -16.92 10.72 14.04
C GLU A 216 -18.04 9.74 14.42
N GLU A 217 -19.19 10.28 14.82
CA GLU A 217 -20.36 9.47 15.22
C GLU A 217 -20.91 8.65 14.05
N VAL A 218 -20.83 9.21 12.83
CA VAL A 218 -21.25 8.57 11.59
C VAL A 218 -20.23 8.85 10.50
N TRP A 219 -20.10 7.90 9.56
CA TRP A 219 -19.25 8.06 8.39
C TRP A 219 -20.03 7.74 7.11
N PRO A 220 -19.95 8.56 6.04
CA PRO A 220 -19.23 9.84 5.94
C PRO A 220 -19.78 10.91 6.88
N SER A 221 -18.91 11.76 7.42
CA SER A 221 -19.32 12.81 8.35
C SER A 221 -19.74 14.08 7.61
N GLY A 222 -20.96 14.57 7.86
CA GLY A 222 -21.48 15.78 7.22
C GLY A 222 -20.84 17.09 7.71
N ARG A 223 -19.99 17.04 8.75
CA ARG A 223 -19.30 18.23 9.29
C ARG A 223 -17.96 18.51 8.62
N ILE A 224 -17.40 17.54 7.89
CA ILE A 224 -16.14 17.68 7.17
C ILE A 224 -16.44 18.50 5.91
N GLN A 225 -15.70 19.59 5.74
CA GLN A 225 -15.96 20.54 4.66
C GLN A 225 -14.83 20.52 3.66
N GLU A 226 -15.19 20.60 2.39
CA GLU A 226 -14.22 20.77 1.32
C GLU A 226 -13.63 22.18 1.36
N ARG A 227 -12.30 22.28 1.39
CA ARG A 227 -11.57 23.54 1.18
C ARG A 227 -10.79 23.45 -0.12
N VAL A 228 -10.99 24.45 -0.98
CA VAL A 228 -10.38 24.51 -2.31
C VAL A 228 -9.15 25.41 -2.28
N TYR A 229 -8.08 24.96 -2.93
CA TYR A 229 -6.93 25.77 -3.29
C TYR A 229 -6.65 25.63 -4.79
N TYR A 230 -6.47 26.73 -5.50
CA TYR A 230 -6.13 26.77 -6.91
C TYR A 230 -4.61 26.67 -7.11
N LEU A 231 -4.20 25.90 -8.11
CA LEU A 231 -2.82 25.77 -8.51
C LEU A 231 -2.49 26.93 -9.48
N GLY A 232 -1.62 27.85 -9.07
CA GLY A 232 -1.10 28.97 -9.86
C GLY A 232 0.25 28.65 -10.49
N ASP A 233 1.00 29.66 -10.91
CA ASP A 233 2.40 29.49 -11.35
C ASP A 233 3.31 29.24 -10.13
N GLY A 234 3.50 27.97 -9.77
CA GLY A 234 4.29 27.55 -8.59
C GLY A 234 3.62 27.80 -7.23
N THR A 235 2.41 28.37 -7.21
CA THR A 235 1.69 28.75 -6.00
C THR A 235 0.43 27.91 -5.78
N LEU A 236 -0.01 27.85 -4.52
CA LEU A 236 -1.27 27.24 -4.12
C LEU A 236 -2.07 28.26 -3.29
N ALA A 237 -3.19 28.75 -3.81
CA ALA A 237 -3.91 29.89 -3.23
C ALA A 237 -5.42 29.65 -3.11
N SER A 238 -6.12 30.39 -2.24
CA SER A 238 -7.58 30.26 -2.10
C SER A 238 -8.37 30.83 -3.29
N GLU A 239 -7.73 31.71 -4.07
CA GLU A 239 -8.30 32.31 -5.28
C GLU A 239 -7.49 31.89 -6.50
N PRO A 240 -8.13 31.76 -7.68
CA PRO A 240 -7.43 31.40 -8.90
C PRO A 240 -6.45 32.50 -9.31
N GLY A 241 -5.21 32.11 -9.59
CA GLY A 241 -4.20 32.98 -10.19
C GLY A 241 -4.42 33.20 -11.69
N THR A 242 -3.49 33.93 -12.31
CA THR A 242 -3.44 34.08 -13.77
C THR A 242 -3.27 32.71 -14.43
N PRO A 243 -4.06 32.38 -15.47
CA PRO A 243 -3.89 31.15 -16.22
C PRO A 243 -2.47 31.03 -16.80
N ALA A 244 -1.85 29.86 -16.61
CA ALA A 244 -0.52 29.56 -17.13
C ALA A 244 -0.46 28.07 -17.53
N ARG A 245 0.37 27.75 -18.52
CA ARG A 245 0.67 26.35 -18.90
C ARG A 245 2.11 26.05 -18.50
N LEU A 246 2.27 25.19 -17.50
CA LEU A 246 3.56 24.73 -17.00
C LEU A 246 3.84 23.37 -17.63
N GLN A 247 5.02 23.18 -18.21
CA GLN A 247 5.37 21.92 -18.86
C GLN A 247 6.72 21.40 -18.39
N PHE A 248 6.85 20.08 -18.25
CA PHE A 248 8.11 19.43 -17.92
C PHE A 248 8.11 17.97 -18.37
N VAL A 249 9.32 17.44 -18.55
CA VAL A 249 9.57 16.01 -18.75
C VAL A 249 10.01 15.43 -17.42
N GLY A 250 9.35 14.37 -16.95
CA GLY A 250 9.71 13.73 -15.69
C GLY A 250 11.02 12.94 -15.79
N LEU A 251 11.82 12.97 -14.73
CA LEU A 251 12.96 12.08 -14.58
C LEU A 251 12.49 10.65 -14.32
N GLN A 252 13.18 9.67 -14.89
CA GLN A 252 12.85 8.26 -14.67
C GLN A 252 13.16 7.81 -13.24
N THR A 253 14.03 8.54 -12.56
CA THR A 253 14.42 8.31 -11.16
C THR A 253 13.51 8.97 -10.12
N THR A 254 12.48 9.71 -10.53
CA THR A 254 11.49 10.31 -9.61
C THR A 254 10.69 9.20 -8.91
N GLY A 255 10.54 9.29 -7.58
CA GLY A 255 9.87 8.29 -6.75
C GLY A 255 10.81 7.39 -5.94
N GLN A 256 12.13 7.56 -6.07
CA GLN A 256 13.13 6.81 -5.30
C GLN A 256 12.99 7.01 -3.78
N ASP A 257 12.51 8.17 -3.36
CA ASP A 257 12.32 8.57 -1.96
C ASP A 257 10.84 8.44 -1.53
N ALA A 258 10.07 7.57 -2.21
CA ALA A 258 8.67 7.35 -1.92
C ALA A 258 8.41 6.54 -0.63
N GLY A 259 9.42 5.87 -0.07
CA GLY A 259 9.25 4.91 1.03
C GLY A 259 8.66 3.58 0.55
N ALA A 260 8.34 2.67 1.48
CA ALA A 260 7.61 1.45 1.16
C ALA A 260 6.17 1.76 0.69
N TRP A 261 5.59 0.89 -0.13
CA TRP A 261 4.15 0.95 -0.42
C TRP A 261 3.34 0.48 0.80
N CYS A 262 3.76 -0.63 1.40
CA CYS A 262 3.24 -1.15 2.66
C CYS A 262 4.37 -1.26 3.69
N SER A 263 4.29 -0.54 4.82
CA SER A 263 5.25 -0.72 5.90
C SER A 263 4.93 -1.97 6.71
N PHE A 264 5.98 -2.67 7.16
CA PHE A 264 5.91 -3.77 8.12
C PHE A 264 6.59 -3.39 9.45
N GLY A 265 6.80 -2.10 9.71
CA GLY A 265 7.54 -1.61 10.87
C GLY A 265 9.06 -1.82 10.76
N ALA A 266 9.57 -2.08 9.55
CA ALA A 266 11.00 -2.27 9.32
C ALA A 266 11.72 -0.91 9.25
N PRO A 267 13.02 -0.87 9.62
CA PRO A 267 13.83 0.32 9.41
C PRO A 267 13.82 0.73 7.93
N ALA A 268 13.66 2.02 7.68
CA ALA A 268 13.60 2.62 6.34
C ALA A 268 12.34 2.37 5.51
N ASP A 269 11.24 1.89 6.13
CA ASP A 269 9.95 1.81 5.45
C ASP A 269 9.29 3.17 5.22
N LEU A 270 9.49 4.14 6.13
CA LEU A 270 8.84 5.43 6.02
C LEU A 270 9.54 6.33 5.00
N PRO A 271 8.80 7.21 4.29
CA PRO A 271 9.41 8.15 3.35
C PRO A 271 10.42 9.09 4.03
N PRO A 272 11.62 9.30 3.45
CA PRO A 272 12.54 10.35 3.90
C PRO A 272 12.00 11.74 3.54
N ASP A 273 12.83 12.76 3.79
CA ASP A 273 12.56 14.14 3.36
C ASP A 273 12.35 14.21 1.84
N GLN A 274 11.26 14.84 1.44
CA GLN A 274 10.79 14.91 0.08
C GLN A 274 11.44 16.03 -0.74
N ARG A 275 12.34 16.86 -0.18
CA ARG A 275 13.01 17.94 -0.92
C ARG A 275 13.68 17.48 -2.22
N ALA A 276 14.31 16.31 -2.21
CA ALA A 276 14.95 15.75 -3.40
C ALA A 276 13.93 15.39 -4.49
N GLU A 277 12.76 14.88 -4.10
CA GLU A 277 11.65 14.56 -5.00
C GLU A 277 10.94 15.82 -5.50
N ASP A 278 10.80 16.83 -4.64
CA ASP A 278 10.23 18.13 -4.98
C ASP A 278 11.06 18.80 -6.09
N GLY A 279 12.38 18.66 -6.05
CA GLY A 279 13.28 19.13 -7.12
C GLY A 279 13.13 18.39 -8.46
N ARG A 280 12.46 17.22 -8.49
CA ARG A 280 12.17 16.43 -9.70
C ARG A 280 10.71 16.48 -10.12
N SER A 281 9.93 17.36 -9.49
CA SER A 281 8.48 17.47 -9.64
C SER A 281 8.06 18.90 -9.94
N LEU A 282 6.91 19.07 -10.59
CA LEU A 282 6.28 20.38 -10.67
C LEU A 282 5.55 20.66 -9.35
N CYS A 283 5.99 21.69 -8.61
CA CYS A 283 5.51 21.97 -7.27
C CYS A 283 4.66 23.25 -7.19
N PHE A 284 3.55 23.18 -6.47
CA PHE A 284 2.64 24.28 -6.18
C PHE A 284 2.56 24.42 -4.66
N THR A 285 3.03 25.55 -4.12
CA THR A 285 3.20 25.72 -2.67
C THR A 285 2.34 26.86 -2.14
N SER A 286 1.69 26.66 -1.00
CA SER A 286 0.87 27.70 -0.38
C SER A 286 1.70 28.76 0.33
N GLU A 287 1.07 29.88 0.68
CA GLU A 287 1.57 30.70 1.78
C GLU A 287 1.57 29.93 3.11
N PRO A 288 2.37 30.32 4.10
CA PRO A 288 2.34 29.71 5.42
C PRO A 288 0.92 29.77 5.96
N LEU A 289 0.43 28.67 6.50
CA LEU A 289 -0.91 28.61 7.06
C LEU A 289 -0.98 29.57 8.26
N ALA A 290 -1.98 30.45 8.25
CA ALA A 290 -2.22 31.39 9.34
C ALA A 290 -2.70 30.69 10.62
N GLU A 291 -3.31 29.52 10.47
CA GLU A 291 -3.89 28.69 11.53
C GLU A 291 -3.61 27.20 11.21
N PRO A 292 -3.57 26.31 12.21
CA PRO A 292 -3.43 24.89 11.95
C PRO A 292 -4.62 24.35 11.14
N LEU A 293 -4.36 23.41 10.24
CA LEU A 293 -5.36 22.79 9.37
C LEU A 293 -5.40 21.29 9.62
N GLU A 294 -6.58 20.77 9.97
CA GLU A 294 -6.80 19.34 10.14
C GLU A 294 -7.61 18.78 8.99
N MET A 295 -7.18 17.63 8.49
CA MET A 295 -7.86 16.89 7.43
C MET A 295 -8.28 15.53 7.94
N LEU A 296 -9.45 15.06 7.52
CA LEU A 296 -9.90 13.68 7.70
C LEU A 296 -10.67 13.22 6.46
N GLY A 297 -10.12 12.26 5.72
CA GLY A 297 -10.72 11.73 4.50
C GLY A 297 -9.75 11.72 3.33
N PHE A 298 -10.25 11.77 2.10
CA PHE A 298 -9.44 11.72 0.88
C PHE A 298 -9.22 13.13 0.32
N PRO A 299 -7.98 13.67 0.34
CA PRO A 299 -7.63 14.81 -0.49
C PRO A 299 -7.74 14.43 -1.97
N GLU A 300 -8.16 15.38 -2.79
CA GLU A 300 -8.28 15.16 -4.23
C GLU A 300 -7.65 16.34 -4.98
N VAL A 301 -7.09 16.07 -6.16
CA VAL A 301 -6.53 17.09 -7.03
C VAL A 301 -7.17 16.99 -8.40
N GLU A 302 -7.88 18.04 -8.79
CA GLU A 302 -8.40 18.21 -10.13
C GLU A 302 -7.37 18.98 -10.95
N LEU A 303 -7.00 18.45 -12.11
CA LEU A 303 -5.97 19.03 -12.96
C LEU A 303 -6.49 19.12 -14.40
N ALA A 304 -6.32 20.28 -15.01
CA ALA A 304 -6.39 20.41 -16.46
C ALA A 304 -5.00 20.11 -17.02
N VAL A 305 -4.86 19.02 -17.77
CA VAL A 305 -3.56 18.54 -18.27
C VAL A 305 -3.60 18.27 -19.77
N ASP A 306 -2.45 18.41 -20.43
CA ASP A 306 -2.18 17.84 -21.74
C ASP A 306 -0.90 16.98 -21.68
N VAL A 307 -0.78 16.02 -22.59
CA VAL A 307 0.40 15.13 -22.69
C VAL A 307 0.78 14.91 -24.14
N ASP A 308 2.04 14.64 -24.39
CA ASP A 308 2.60 14.33 -25.72
C ASP A 308 2.50 12.84 -26.11
N GLN A 309 2.03 11.98 -25.20
CA GLN A 309 1.92 10.53 -25.42
C GLN A 309 0.50 10.01 -25.15
N PRO A 310 0.06 8.94 -25.84
CA PRO A 310 -1.26 8.34 -25.62
C PRO A 310 -1.36 7.56 -24.30
N ASN A 311 -0.22 7.07 -23.78
CA ASN A 311 -0.10 6.41 -22.48
C ASN A 311 0.77 7.29 -21.59
N ALA A 312 0.23 7.67 -20.44
CA ALA A 312 0.91 8.50 -19.46
C ALA A 312 0.38 8.16 -18.08
N LEU A 313 1.25 8.17 -17.08
CA LEU A 313 0.85 8.11 -15.69
C LEU A 313 1.03 9.47 -15.03
N LEU A 314 0.37 9.64 -13.89
CA LEU A 314 0.46 10.82 -13.07
C LEU A 314 0.57 10.41 -11.61
N ALA A 315 1.63 10.85 -10.96
CA ALA A 315 1.77 10.81 -9.52
C ALA A 315 1.56 12.21 -8.95
N VAL A 316 0.76 12.27 -7.88
CA VAL A 316 0.48 13.50 -7.14
C VAL A 316 0.83 13.25 -5.68
N ARG A 317 1.68 14.10 -5.12
CA ARG A 317 2.06 14.09 -3.70
C ARG A 317 1.50 15.34 -3.04
N LEU A 318 0.90 15.18 -1.87
CA LEU A 318 0.59 16.27 -0.96
C LEU A 318 1.59 16.24 0.18
N CYS A 319 2.33 17.34 0.36
CA CYS A 319 3.39 17.46 1.35
C CYS A 319 3.13 18.61 2.34
N ASP A 320 3.59 18.40 3.57
CA ASP A 320 3.72 19.39 4.63
C ASP A 320 5.14 19.95 4.60
N VAL A 321 5.30 21.24 4.28
CA VAL A 321 6.59 21.92 4.23
C VAL A 321 6.76 22.78 5.47
N ALA A 322 7.73 22.42 6.31
CA ALA A 322 8.03 23.12 7.54
C ALA A 322 8.76 24.46 7.28
N PRO A 323 8.80 25.38 8.27
CA PRO A 323 9.52 26.66 8.14
C PRO A 323 11.01 26.53 7.83
N ASP A 324 11.64 25.42 8.19
CA ASP A 324 13.04 25.11 7.85
C ASP A 324 13.23 24.58 6.42
N GLY A 325 12.13 24.39 5.69
CA GLY A 325 12.09 23.88 4.32
C GLY A 325 12.06 22.35 4.19
N SER A 326 12.12 21.59 5.29
CA SER A 326 11.91 20.14 5.24
C SER A 326 10.52 19.81 4.69
N SER A 327 10.42 18.80 3.84
CA SER A 327 9.19 18.43 3.13
C SER A 327 8.77 17.02 3.55
N ARG A 328 7.63 16.91 4.24
CA ARG A 328 7.08 15.62 4.67
C ARG A 328 5.96 15.20 3.74
N LEU A 329 5.99 13.97 3.25
CA LEU A 329 4.85 13.40 2.55
C LEU A 329 3.67 13.21 3.51
N ILE A 330 2.52 13.84 3.22
CA ILE A 330 1.25 13.61 3.93
C ILE A 330 0.55 12.42 3.29
N THR A 331 0.33 12.47 1.98
CA THR A 331 -0.36 11.44 1.21
C THR A 331 0.02 11.55 -0.27
N ARG A 332 -0.32 10.52 -1.05
CA ARG A 332 -0.08 10.46 -2.49
C ARG A 332 -1.25 9.80 -3.23
N GLY A 333 -1.29 10.01 -4.54
CA GLY A 333 -2.19 9.32 -5.45
C GLY A 333 -1.48 9.02 -6.76
N LEU A 334 -1.87 7.92 -7.39
CA LEU A 334 -1.41 7.49 -8.70
C LEU A 334 -2.61 7.41 -9.62
N LEU A 335 -2.45 7.83 -10.87
CA LEU A 335 -3.44 7.66 -11.92
C LEU A 335 -2.75 7.37 -13.24
N ASN A 336 -3.06 6.24 -13.85
CA ASN A 336 -2.82 6.04 -15.26
C ASN A 336 -3.85 6.86 -16.04
N LEU A 337 -3.41 7.82 -16.83
CA LEU A 337 -4.28 8.78 -17.51
C LEU A 337 -5.19 8.14 -18.57
N THR A 338 -4.87 6.92 -19.02
CA THR A 338 -5.79 6.15 -19.86
C THR A 338 -7.03 5.68 -19.09
N HIS A 339 -6.93 5.56 -17.77
CA HIS A 339 -8.01 5.14 -16.86
C HIS A 339 -8.75 6.34 -16.23
N ARG A 340 -8.57 7.57 -16.73
CA ARG A 340 -9.17 8.80 -16.18
C ARG A 340 -10.70 8.76 -16.00
N ASP A 341 -11.39 8.00 -16.86
CA ASP A 341 -12.85 7.87 -16.86
C ASP A 341 -13.32 6.51 -16.27
N GLY A 342 -12.40 5.71 -15.74
CA GLY A 342 -12.68 4.40 -15.15
C GLY A 342 -11.66 3.34 -15.51
N HIS A 343 -11.63 2.25 -14.73
CA HIS A 343 -10.63 1.19 -14.88
C HIS A 343 -11.05 0.00 -15.76
N GLU A 344 -12.32 -0.08 -16.16
CA GLU A 344 -12.84 -1.19 -16.96
C GLU A 344 -12.60 -1.00 -18.46
N HIS A 345 -12.73 0.25 -18.92
CA HIS A 345 -12.67 0.61 -20.35
C HIS A 345 -11.71 1.80 -20.56
N PRO A 346 -10.41 1.63 -20.26
CA PRO A 346 -9.44 2.71 -20.45
C PRO A 346 -9.39 3.16 -21.90
N GLN A 347 -9.09 4.44 -22.11
CA GLN A 347 -8.98 5.07 -23.42
C GLN A 347 -7.68 5.85 -23.52
N PRO A 348 -6.97 5.81 -24.67
CA PRO A 348 -5.77 6.60 -24.86
C PRO A 348 -5.99 8.09 -24.56
N MET A 349 -4.94 8.77 -24.13
CA MET A 349 -4.95 10.22 -24.02
C MET A 349 -5.03 10.87 -25.41
N PRO A 350 -5.87 11.89 -25.60
CA PRO A 350 -5.85 12.70 -26.82
C PRO A 350 -4.61 13.61 -26.79
N THR A 351 -3.52 13.16 -27.42
CA THR A 351 -2.23 13.87 -27.43
C THR A 351 -2.36 15.35 -27.80
N GLY A 352 -1.79 16.23 -26.96
CA GLY A 352 -1.81 17.68 -27.12
C GLY A 352 -3.14 18.37 -26.85
N GLN A 353 -4.18 17.63 -26.43
CA GLN A 353 -5.47 18.21 -26.04
C GLN A 353 -5.57 18.29 -24.53
N VAL A 354 -6.16 19.39 -24.04
CA VAL A 354 -6.39 19.59 -22.61
C VAL A 354 -7.55 18.71 -22.16
N VAL A 355 -7.30 17.93 -21.11
CA VAL A 355 -8.28 17.05 -20.46
C VAL A 355 -8.31 17.37 -18.97
N THR A 356 -9.50 17.47 -18.40
CA THR A 356 -9.66 17.58 -16.95
C THR A 356 -9.67 16.18 -16.34
N ILE A 357 -8.80 15.95 -15.37
CA ILE A 357 -8.69 14.70 -14.63
C ILE A 357 -8.86 14.96 -13.13
N ARG A 358 -9.26 13.94 -12.38
CA ARG A 358 -9.36 13.97 -10.92
C ARG A 358 -8.52 12.84 -10.34
N VAL A 359 -7.51 13.20 -9.58
CA VAL A 359 -6.67 12.24 -8.84
C VAL A 359 -7.09 12.26 -7.39
N ARG A 360 -7.63 11.14 -6.90
CA ARG A 360 -7.85 10.93 -5.48
C ARG A 360 -6.55 10.48 -4.82
N LEU A 361 -6.15 11.15 -3.75
CA LEU A 361 -5.01 10.74 -2.93
C LEU A 361 -5.49 9.77 -1.84
N ASN A 362 -4.57 9.00 -1.25
CA ASN A 362 -4.90 8.11 -0.13
C ASN A 362 -5.51 8.91 1.04
N GLY A 363 -6.43 8.26 1.74
CA GLY A 363 -7.10 8.82 2.91
C GLY A 363 -6.11 9.16 4.00
N VAL A 364 -6.38 10.20 4.78
CA VAL A 364 -5.50 10.65 5.85
C VAL A 364 -6.28 11.26 7.00
N ALA A 365 -5.74 11.17 8.21
CA ALA A 365 -6.01 12.10 9.31
C ALA A 365 -4.71 12.80 9.69
N TYR A 366 -4.57 14.07 9.29
CA TYR A 366 -3.32 14.81 9.46
C TYR A 366 -3.57 16.26 9.87
N ARG A 367 -2.75 16.74 10.80
CA ARG A 367 -2.73 18.13 11.27
C ARG A 367 -1.49 18.86 10.73
N VAL A 368 -1.72 19.79 9.81
CA VAL A 368 -0.69 20.72 9.32
C VAL A 368 -0.59 21.89 10.31
N PRO A 369 0.59 22.17 10.90
CA PRO A 369 0.75 23.25 11.86
C PRO A 369 0.60 24.65 11.23
N GLN A 370 0.33 25.63 12.08
CA GLN A 370 0.49 27.03 11.72
C GLN A 370 1.93 27.32 11.28
N GLY A 371 2.11 28.17 10.27
CA GLY A 371 3.42 28.55 9.74
C GLY A 371 4.04 27.55 8.76
N HIS A 372 3.49 26.33 8.68
CA HIS A 372 3.84 25.36 7.64
C HIS A 372 3.12 25.69 6.33
N ARG A 373 3.55 25.09 5.22
CA ARG A 373 2.94 25.26 3.89
C ARG A 373 2.45 23.91 3.37
N LEU A 374 1.36 23.95 2.62
CA LEU A 374 0.92 22.83 1.79
C LEU A 374 1.65 22.86 0.46
N ARG A 375 2.11 21.70 -0.01
CA ARG A 375 2.69 21.55 -1.35
C ARG A 375 2.01 20.42 -2.11
N VAL A 376 1.52 20.72 -3.30
CA VAL A 376 1.15 19.71 -4.30
C VAL A 376 2.33 19.56 -5.25
N ALA A 377 2.86 18.34 -5.36
CA ALA A 377 3.92 18.01 -6.31
C ALA A 377 3.41 16.98 -7.32
N VAL A 378 3.60 17.25 -8.61
CA VAL A 378 3.09 16.46 -9.72
C VAL A 378 4.25 15.91 -10.54
N SER A 379 4.17 14.64 -10.95
CA SER A 379 5.20 13.93 -11.70
C SER A 379 4.58 12.94 -12.71
N PRO A 380 5.03 12.90 -13.98
CA PRO A 380 4.57 11.89 -14.94
C PRO A 380 5.31 10.54 -14.82
N THR A 381 6.18 10.41 -13.82
CA THR A 381 6.92 9.19 -13.47
C THR A 381 7.00 9.08 -11.95
N TYR A 382 6.93 7.86 -11.41
CA TYR A 382 7.06 7.62 -9.96
C TYR A 382 7.63 6.22 -9.64
N TRP A 383 8.83 5.95 -10.14
CA TRP A 383 9.54 4.68 -9.97
C TRP A 383 10.28 4.63 -8.62
N PRO A 384 10.26 3.49 -7.89
CA PRO A 384 9.72 2.18 -8.28
C PRO A 384 8.25 1.95 -7.97
N HIS A 385 7.55 2.90 -7.36
CA HIS A 385 6.13 2.71 -6.97
C HIS A 385 5.24 2.34 -8.15
N ALA A 386 5.31 3.09 -9.25
CA ALA A 386 4.59 2.82 -10.49
C ALA A 386 5.55 2.39 -11.60
N TRP A 387 5.17 1.35 -12.35
CA TRP A 387 5.90 0.97 -13.56
C TRP A 387 5.84 2.11 -14.59
N PRO A 388 6.95 2.49 -15.25
CA PRO A 388 6.96 3.64 -16.15
C PRO A 388 6.16 3.40 -17.43
N SER A 389 5.60 4.48 -17.97
CA SER A 389 5.05 4.51 -19.33
C SER A 389 6.12 4.08 -20.36
N PRO A 390 5.75 3.47 -21.49
CA PRO A 390 6.71 2.85 -22.43
C PRO A 390 7.64 3.84 -23.13
N VAL A 391 7.35 5.15 -23.04
CA VAL A 391 8.13 6.25 -23.59
C VAL A 391 8.11 7.42 -22.60
N PRO A 392 9.15 8.27 -22.56
CA PRO A 392 9.14 9.48 -21.75
C PRO A 392 7.94 10.38 -22.11
N VAL A 393 7.31 10.96 -21.08
CA VAL A 393 6.13 11.81 -21.21
C VAL A 393 6.48 13.25 -20.83
N THR A 394 6.11 14.17 -21.70
CA THR A 394 6.03 15.60 -21.41
C THR A 394 4.63 15.91 -20.90
N LEU A 395 4.53 16.34 -19.64
CA LEU A 395 3.27 16.73 -19.00
C LEU A 395 3.11 18.25 -19.04
N GLY A 396 1.98 18.74 -19.53
CA GLY A 396 1.56 20.12 -19.33
C GLY A 396 0.44 20.21 -18.29
N VAL A 397 0.57 21.14 -17.35
CA VAL A 397 -0.43 21.46 -16.33
C VAL A 397 -0.92 22.88 -16.55
N HIS A 398 -2.24 23.02 -16.67
CA HIS A 398 -2.91 24.31 -16.86
C HIS A 398 -3.34 24.87 -15.50
N ALA A 399 -2.55 25.81 -14.99
CA ALA A 399 -2.76 26.55 -13.77
C ALA A 399 -3.85 27.63 -13.90
N GLY A 400 -4.26 28.22 -12.79
CA GLY A 400 -5.32 29.22 -12.69
C GLY A 400 -6.66 28.59 -12.32
N THR A 401 -7.69 28.78 -13.15
CA THR A 401 -9.03 28.25 -12.89
C THR A 401 -9.19 26.76 -13.22
N GLY A 402 -8.26 26.18 -13.97
CA GLY A 402 -8.37 24.81 -14.49
C GLY A 402 -7.85 23.70 -13.56
N SER A 403 -7.12 24.05 -12.49
CA SER A 403 -6.46 23.08 -11.61
C SER A 403 -6.58 23.48 -10.14
N ARG A 404 -6.98 22.54 -9.28
CA ARG A 404 -7.25 22.78 -7.86
C ARG A 404 -7.04 21.56 -6.98
N LEU A 405 -6.63 21.80 -5.75
CA LEU A 405 -6.60 20.87 -4.62
C LEU A 405 -7.91 21.03 -3.82
N LEU A 406 -8.54 19.91 -3.50
CA LEU A 406 -9.74 19.81 -2.67
C LEU A 406 -9.37 19.06 -1.39
N LEU A 407 -9.44 19.74 -0.25
CA LEU A 407 -9.06 19.19 1.06
C LEU A 407 -10.29 18.88 1.91
N PRO A 408 -10.38 17.68 2.51
CA PRO A 408 -11.45 17.33 3.45
C PRO A 408 -11.12 17.89 4.84
N VAL A 409 -11.36 19.19 5.04
CA VAL A 409 -11.03 19.88 6.29
C VAL A 409 -12.00 19.47 7.39
N ARG A 410 -11.43 18.94 8.47
CA ARG A 410 -12.17 18.53 9.66
C ARG A 410 -12.19 19.67 10.69
N PRO A 411 -13.35 20.19 11.09
CA PRO A 411 -13.40 21.14 12.20
C PRO A 411 -13.09 20.45 13.55
N PRO A 412 -12.74 21.20 14.61
CA PRO A 412 -12.61 20.64 15.97
C PRO A 412 -13.91 20.02 16.49
N SER A 413 -13.84 18.93 17.25
CA SER A 413 -15.00 18.24 17.82
C SER A 413 -14.88 18.11 19.34
N PRO A 414 -15.88 18.52 20.14
CA PRO A 414 -15.90 18.23 21.57
C PRO A 414 -15.87 16.72 21.88
N LEU A 415 -16.34 15.90 20.92
CA LEU A 415 -16.30 14.43 21.03
C LEU A 415 -14.88 13.92 21.29
N ASP A 416 -13.87 14.55 20.68
CA ASP A 416 -12.46 14.13 20.78
C ASP A 416 -11.96 14.14 22.23
N GLU A 417 -12.47 15.07 23.05
CA GLU A 417 -12.09 15.22 24.47
C GLU A 417 -12.78 14.21 25.38
N THR A 418 -13.83 13.55 24.89
CA THR A 418 -14.64 12.59 25.66
C THR A 418 -14.30 11.14 25.35
N LEU A 419 -13.37 10.88 24.42
CA LEU A 419 -12.99 9.54 24.02
C LEU A 419 -12.32 8.79 25.18
N ALA A 420 -12.88 7.63 25.53
CA ALA A 420 -12.26 6.75 26.50
C ALA A 420 -10.85 6.33 26.01
N PRO A 421 -9.82 6.33 26.89
CA PRO A 421 -8.52 5.78 26.52
C PRO A 421 -8.66 4.28 26.23
N PHE A 422 -7.84 3.77 25.31
CA PHE A 422 -7.70 2.32 25.16
C PHE A 422 -6.96 1.75 26.36
N ALA A 423 -7.21 0.47 26.66
CA ALA A 423 -6.38 -0.26 27.62
C ALA A 423 -4.94 -0.39 27.09
N GLU A 424 -4.01 -0.73 27.97
CA GLU A 424 -2.66 -1.10 27.58
C GLU A 424 -2.67 -2.41 26.75
N PRO A 425 -1.73 -2.58 25.80
CA PRO A 425 -1.64 -3.79 25.00
C PRO A 425 -1.39 -5.02 25.86
N GLU A 426 -2.22 -6.05 25.69
CA GLU A 426 -1.98 -7.39 26.20
C GLU A 426 -1.58 -8.30 25.05
N ASN A 427 -0.54 -9.11 25.27
CA ASN A 427 -0.02 -10.06 24.29
C ASN A 427 0.10 -11.44 24.93
N SER A 428 -0.10 -12.49 24.14
CA SER A 428 0.27 -13.84 24.59
C SER A 428 1.78 -13.97 24.75
N HIS A 429 2.23 -14.87 25.62
CA HIS A 429 3.63 -15.26 25.65
C HIS A 429 4.07 -15.73 24.25
N PRO A 430 5.16 -15.18 23.68
CA PRO A 430 5.70 -15.66 22.41
C PRO A 430 6.04 -17.15 22.49
N VAL A 431 5.93 -17.86 21.37
CA VAL A 431 6.37 -19.25 21.28
C VAL A 431 7.87 -19.33 21.56
N ASP A 432 8.27 -20.23 22.46
CA ASP A 432 9.66 -20.42 22.83
C ASP A 432 10.51 -20.86 21.62
N HIS A 433 11.54 -20.08 21.34
CA HIS A 433 12.43 -20.31 20.21
C HIS A 433 13.88 -19.92 20.52
N VAL A 434 14.80 -20.45 19.71
CA VAL A 434 16.22 -20.11 19.73
C VAL A 434 16.57 -19.40 18.43
N VAL A 435 17.12 -18.20 18.52
CA VAL A 435 17.73 -17.51 17.38
C VAL A 435 19.08 -18.17 17.10
N VAL A 436 19.13 -19.04 16.10
CA VAL A 436 20.35 -19.74 15.67
C VAL A 436 21.28 -18.78 14.90
N ARG A 437 20.70 -17.88 14.11
CA ARG A 437 21.41 -16.83 13.40
C ARG A 437 20.57 -15.56 13.37
N THR A 438 21.15 -14.43 13.75
CA THR A 438 20.48 -13.13 13.61
C THR A 438 20.36 -12.74 12.14
N GLY A 439 19.18 -12.25 11.77
CA GLY A 439 18.91 -11.68 10.46
C GLY A 439 19.48 -10.27 10.26
N ARG A 440 19.22 -9.68 9.10
CA ARG A 440 19.56 -8.30 8.76
C ARG A 440 18.60 -7.75 7.73
N GLN A 441 18.18 -6.51 7.93
CA GLN A 441 17.43 -5.74 6.95
C GLN A 441 18.27 -4.57 6.43
N THR A 442 18.26 -4.35 5.12
CA THR A 442 18.91 -3.19 4.50
C THR A 442 18.10 -2.67 3.34
N LEU A 443 18.05 -1.35 3.22
CA LEU A 443 17.63 -0.65 2.02
C LEU A 443 18.79 0.22 1.56
N GLU A 444 19.24 0.03 0.32
CA GLU A 444 20.34 0.78 -0.28
C GLU A 444 19.88 1.39 -1.60
N THR A 445 20.16 2.69 -1.79
CA THR A 445 19.93 3.39 -3.05
C THR A 445 21.28 3.82 -3.62
N ARG A 446 21.53 3.52 -4.89
CA ARG A 446 22.79 3.80 -5.58
C ARG A 446 22.50 4.40 -6.96
N THR A 447 23.33 5.37 -7.37
CA THR A 447 23.32 5.90 -8.74
C THR A 447 24.65 5.56 -9.42
N VAL A 448 24.58 4.82 -10.51
CA VAL A 448 25.70 4.49 -11.39
C VAL A 448 25.93 5.67 -12.34
N LEU A 449 26.83 6.58 -11.96
CA LEU A 449 27.05 7.84 -12.69
C LEU A 449 27.37 7.69 -14.19
N PRO A 450 28.18 6.70 -14.64
CA PRO A 450 28.54 6.59 -16.05
C PRO A 450 27.36 6.41 -17.01
N ASP A 451 26.30 5.71 -16.59
CA ASP A 451 25.13 5.47 -17.44
C ASP A 451 23.81 5.99 -16.85
N GLY A 452 23.83 6.58 -15.66
CA GLY A 452 22.67 7.17 -15.00
C GLY A 452 21.70 6.15 -14.41
N THR A 453 22.14 4.91 -14.17
CA THR A 453 21.28 3.87 -13.59
C THR A 453 21.05 4.11 -12.10
N LEU A 454 19.79 4.19 -11.69
CA LEU A 454 19.35 4.08 -10.30
C LEU A 454 19.15 2.61 -9.96
N GLU A 455 19.78 2.15 -8.88
CA GLU A 455 19.56 0.84 -8.27
C GLU A 455 19.03 1.06 -6.84
N ILE A 456 17.88 0.47 -6.53
CA ILE A 456 17.36 0.35 -5.17
C ILE A 456 17.39 -1.12 -4.81
N ARG A 457 18.09 -1.48 -3.73
CA ARG A 457 18.26 -2.85 -3.27
C ARG A 457 17.73 -2.99 -1.85
N ARG A 458 16.71 -3.84 -1.68
CA ARG A 458 16.11 -4.20 -0.40
C ARG A 458 16.49 -5.64 -0.07
N ILE A 459 17.11 -5.85 1.09
CA ILE A 459 17.34 -7.19 1.66
C ILE A 459 16.50 -7.30 2.92
N ASN A 460 15.73 -8.37 3.01
CA ASN A 460 15.10 -8.83 4.24
C ASN A 460 15.56 -10.25 4.54
N ASP A 461 16.58 -10.37 5.38
CA ASP A 461 17.06 -11.62 5.95
C ASP A 461 16.50 -11.74 7.37
N GLU A 462 15.59 -12.70 7.59
CA GLU A 462 14.92 -12.91 8.88
C GLU A 462 15.79 -13.68 9.88
N GLY A 463 16.97 -14.14 9.44
CA GLY A 463 17.83 -14.99 10.24
C GLY A 463 17.39 -16.45 10.21
N ARG A 464 17.87 -17.20 11.19
CA ARG A 464 17.51 -18.60 11.40
C ARG A 464 16.97 -18.77 12.81
N THR A 465 15.79 -19.35 12.91
CA THR A 465 15.09 -19.57 14.17
C THR A 465 14.75 -21.05 14.31
N ARG A 466 14.88 -21.58 15.52
CA ARG A 466 14.47 -22.94 15.90
C ARG A 466 13.37 -22.89 16.96
N LEU A 467 12.27 -23.61 16.78
CA LEU A 467 11.28 -23.84 17.84
C LEU A 467 11.86 -24.74 18.94
N VAL A 468 11.65 -24.37 20.20
CA VAL A 468 12.10 -25.18 21.34
C VAL A 468 11.27 -26.46 21.49
N GLU A 469 9.97 -26.37 21.20
CA GLU A 469 9.00 -27.46 21.44
C GLU A 469 9.23 -28.68 20.55
N ASP A 470 9.45 -28.49 19.25
CA ASP A 470 9.54 -29.57 18.27
C ASP A 470 10.84 -29.58 17.46
N GLY A 471 11.75 -28.61 17.68
CA GLY A 471 13.04 -28.54 17.02
C GLY A 471 13.00 -28.08 15.56
N LEU A 472 11.85 -27.64 15.03
CA LEU A 472 11.76 -27.12 13.65
C LEU A 472 12.59 -25.84 13.53
N GLU A 473 13.59 -25.88 12.64
CA GLU A 473 14.39 -24.74 12.24
C GLU A 473 13.91 -24.19 10.89
N TRP A 474 13.85 -22.86 10.76
CA TRP A 474 13.58 -22.20 9.48
C TRP A 474 14.45 -20.96 9.28
N GLU A 475 14.65 -20.62 8.01
CA GLU A 475 15.41 -19.44 7.58
C GLU A 475 14.79 -18.86 6.32
N TRP A 476 14.61 -17.54 6.30
CA TRP A 476 14.10 -16.79 5.15
C TRP A 476 15.06 -15.67 4.78
N VAL A 477 15.47 -15.66 3.51
CA VAL A 477 16.30 -14.60 2.94
C VAL A 477 15.65 -14.12 1.66
N ASN A 478 15.33 -12.82 1.64
CA ASN A 478 14.64 -12.18 0.53
C ASN A 478 15.47 -11.00 0.04
N GLU A 479 15.64 -10.87 -1.28
CA GLU A 479 16.20 -9.67 -1.91
C GLU A 479 15.30 -9.20 -3.03
N ASP A 480 15.03 -7.89 -3.06
CA ASP A 480 14.39 -7.21 -4.17
C ASP A 480 15.31 -6.10 -4.68
N ARG A 481 15.43 -6.01 -6.00
CA ARG A 481 16.24 -5.02 -6.70
C ARG A 481 15.39 -4.33 -7.76
N PHE A 482 15.38 -3.00 -7.71
CA PHE A 482 14.69 -2.13 -8.65
C PHE A 482 15.72 -1.31 -9.40
N GLU A 483 15.70 -1.39 -10.73
CA GLU A 483 16.69 -0.71 -11.59
C GLU A 483 15.99 0.09 -12.67
N ILE A 484 16.50 1.29 -12.94
CA ILE A 484 16.09 2.09 -14.10
C ILE A 484 17.22 3.03 -14.53
N ARG A 485 17.39 3.22 -15.83
CA ARG A 485 18.31 4.20 -16.40
C ARG A 485 17.59 5.52 -16.67
N GLU A 486 18.19 6.61 -16.21
CA GLU A 486 17.66 7.95 -16.47
C GLU A 486 17.45 8.20 -17.98
N GLY A 487 16.31 8.79 -18.33
CA GLY A 487 15.88 9.01 -19.71
C GLY A 487 15.40 7.79 -20.49
N ASN A 488 15.48 6.56 -19.98
CA ASN A 488 15.03 5.35 -20.70
C ASN A 488 14.08 4.47 -19.86
N PRO A 489 12.75 4.63 -19.97
CA PRO A 489 11.78 3.84 -19.19
C PRO A 489 11.85 2.33 -19.49
N LEU A 490 12.31 1.93 -20.67
CA LEU A 490 12.37 0.52 -21.08
C LEU A 490 13.49 -0.26 -20.38
N THR A 491 14.31 0.40 -19.57
CA THR A 491 15.32 -0.24 -18.71
C THR A 491 14.78 -0.61 -17.34
N ALA A 492 13.53 -0.24 -17.01
CA ALA A 492 12.88 -0.63 -15.78
C ALA A 492 12.95 -2.15 -15.58
N ARG A 493 13.47 -2.55 -14.43
CA ARG A 493 13.68 -3.95 -14.07
C ARG A 493 13.43 -4.16 -12.60
N VAL A 494 12.70 -5.22 -12.27
CA VAL A 494 12.53 -5.71 -10.90
C VAL A 494 13.03 -7.13 -10.84
N THR A 495 14.01 -7.39 -9.97
CA THR A 495 14.55 -8.72 -9.73
C THR A 495 14.29 -9.09 -8.27
N SER A 496 13.74 -10.28 -8.05
CA SER A 496 13.41 -10.80 -6.72
C SER A 496 14.04 -12.16 -6.54
N THR A 497 14.77 -12.35 -5.45
CA THR A 497 15.23 -13.66 -5.00
C THR A 497 14.63 -13.99 -3.65
N ARG A 498 14.32 -15.26 -3.45
CA ARG A 498 13.82 -15.80 -2.18
C ARG A 498 14.55 -17.09 -1.92
N GLN A 499 14.99 -17.29 -0.69
CA GLN A 499 15.49 -18.56 -0.20
C GLN A 499 14.76 -18.88 1.09
N VAL A 500 14.18 -20.07 1.15
CA VAL A 500 13.53 -20.59 2.34
C VAL A 500 14.12 -21.95 2.66
N SER A 501 14.58 -22.15 3.88
CA SER A 501 15.08 -23.43 4.37
C SER A 501 14.22 -23.87 5.55
N LEU A 502 13.85 -25.16 5.59
CA LEU A 502 13.22 -25.81 6.73
C LEU A 502 14.03 -27.04 7.11
N GLN A 503 14.26 -27.27 8.41
CA GLN A 503 15.05 -28.38 8.90
C GLN A 503 14.52 -28.90 10.23
N ARG A 504 14.53 -30.22 10.42
CA ARG A 504 14.33 -30.88 11.72
C ARG A 504 14.98 -32.26 11.67
N ASP A 505 15.85 -32.56 12.64
CA ASP A 505 16.65 -33.78 12.68
C ASP A 505 17.36 -34.03 11.33
N ASP A 506 17.15 -35.19 10.71
CA ASP A 506 17.70 -35.57 9.40
C ASP A 506 16.91 -35.00 8.21
N TRP A 507 15.72 -34.45 8.44
CA TRP A 507 14.90 -33.84 7.39
C TRP A 507 15.35 -32.40 7.13
N SER A 508 15.69 -32.11 5.87
CA SER A 508 16.10 -30.77 5.45
C SER A 508 15.63 -30.51 4.03
N VAL A 509 15.01 -29.34 3.84
CA VAL A 509 14.49 -28.89 2.55
C VAL A 509 14.86 -27.43 2.35
N ARG A 510 15.15 -27.07 1.09
CA ARG A 510 15.41 -25.69 0.70
C ARG A 510 14.71 -25.38 -0.60
N VAL A 511 14.06 -24.22 -0.65
CA VAL A 511 13.44 -23.66 -1.85
C VAL A 511 14.16 -22.37 -2.19
N GLU A 512 14.62 -22.28 -3.43
CA GLU A 512 15.20 -21.07 -4.00
C GLU A 512 14.31 -20.62 -5.15
N THR A 513 13.97 -19.33 -5.18
CA THR A 513 13.26 -18.74 -6.31
C THR A 513 14.01 -17.54 -6.86
N PHE A 514 14.06 -17.44 -8.17
CA PHE A 514 14.55 -16.27 -8.89
C PHE A 514 13.46 -15.78 -9.82
N SER A 515 13.15 -14.50 -9.72
CA SER A 515 12.09 -13.91 -10.51
C SER A 515 12.51 -12.55 -11.05
N VAL A 516 12.20 -12.26 -12.31
CA VAL A 516 12.52 -10.99 -12.95
C VAL A 516 11.35 -10.51 -13.81
N MET A 517 11.04 -9.23 -13.68
CA MET A 517 10.11 -8.49 -14.52
C MET A 517 10.84 -7.36 -15.23
N THR A 518 10.66 -7.26 -16.54
CA THR A 518 11.10 -6.16 -17.40
C THR A 518 9.98 -5.79 -18.37
N SER A 519 10.22 -4.81 -19.23
CA SER A 519 9.29 -4.49 -20.32
C SER A 519 10.03 -3.98 -21.55
N ASP A 520 9.48 -4.26 -22.73
CA ASP A 520 9.74 -3.47 -23.92
C ASP A 520 8.61 -2.45 -24.14
N ARG A 521 8.58 -1.83 -25.32
CA ARG A 521 7.57 -0.83 -25.68
C ARG A 521 6.15 -1.39 -25.64
N ASP A 522 5.99 -2.65 -26.00
CA ASP A 522 4.70 -3.27 -26.32
C ASP A 522 4.34 -4.40 -25.35
N ASN A 523 5.27 -4.86 -24.50
CA ASN A 523 5.09 -6.02 -23.64
C ASN A 523 5.76 -5.87 -22.28
N PHE A 524 5.16 -6.49 -21.27
CA PHE A 524 5.84 -6.96 -20.07
C PHE A 524 6.47 -8.32 -20.33
N ILE A 525 7.64 -8.55 -19.74
CA ILE A 525 8.40 -9.78 -19.88
C ILE A 525 8.71 -10.27 -18.47
N VAL A 526 8.19 -11.44 -18.09
CA VAL A 526 8.40 -12.03 -16.77
C VAL A 526 9.05 -13.40 -16.90
N THR A 527 10.05 -13.64 -16.06
CA THR A 527 10.68 -14.96 -15.92
C THR A 527 10.72 -15.32 -14.45
N ASN A 528 10.23 -16.50 -14.11
CA ASN A 528 10.19 -17.00 -12.74
C ASN A 528 10.80 -18.40 -12.72
N THR A 529 11.66 -18.68 -11.75
CA THR A 529 12.31 -19.98 -11.56
C THR A 529 12.12 -20.42 -10.12
N VAL A 530 11.82 -21.70 -9.92
CA VAL A 530 11.83 -22.41 -8.64
C VAL A 530 12.82 -23.55 -8.73
N ASP A 531 13.74 -23.62 -7.79
CA ASP A 531 14.58 -24.79 -7.51
C ASP A 531 14.25 -25.29 -6.10
N ALA A 532 14.03 -26.60 -5.96
CA ALA A 532 13.74 -27.23 -4.68
C ALA A 532 14.73 -28.35 -4.38
N TYR A 533 15.21 -28.40 -3.14
CA TYR A 533 16.28 -29.27 -2.69
C TYR A 533 15.84 -30.08 -1.47
N GLU A 534 16.14 -31.37 -1.47
CA GLU A 534 16.06 -32.27 -0.33
C GLU A 534 17.49 -32.57 0.12
N GLY A 535 17.89 -32.02 1.27
CA GLY A 535 19.30 -31.85 1.61
C GLY A 535 20.05 -31.07 0.52
N ASP A 536 21.16 -31.62 0.03
CA ASP A 536 21.97 -31.03 -1.04
C ASP A 536 21.50 -31.43 -2.46
N VAL A 537 20.51 -32.31 -2.57
CA VAL A 537 20.05 -32.83 -3.86
C VAL A 537 18.91 -31.98 -4.39
N ARG A 538 19.10 -31.37 -5.56
CA ARG A 538 18.01 -30.70 -6.27
C ARG A 538 17.01 -31.72 -6.81
N VAL A 539 15.82 -31.75 -6.22
CA VAL A 539 14.74 -32.70 -6.56
C VAL A 539 13.73 -32.13 -7.55
N PHE A 540 13.68 -30.81 -7.71
CA PHE A 540 12.80 -30.15 -8.66
C PHE A 540 13.42 -28.85 -9.16
N SER A 541 13.17 -28.53 -10.43
CA SER A 541 13.51 -27.25 -11.04
C SER A 541 12.48 -26.93 -12.12
N ARG A 542 12.01 -25.69 -12.15
CA ARG A 542 11.09 -25.22 -13.20
C ARG A 542 11.27 -23.74 -13.44
N THR A 543 11.31 -23.36 -14.71
CA THR A 543 11.29 -21.97 -15.17
C THR A 543 10.05 -21.73 -16.01
N TRP A 544 9.38 -20.62 -15.74
CA TRP A 544 8.32 -20.05 -16.55
C TRP A 544 8.84 -18.77 -17.18
N HIS A 545 8.52 -18.57 -18.45
CA HIS A 545 8.82 -17.35 -19.19
C HIS A 545 7.56 -16.91 -19.94
N ARG A 546 7.16 -15.67 -19.75
CA ARG A 546 5.94 -15.12 -20.35
C ARG A 546 6.21 -13.71 -20.89
N VAL A 547 5.71 -13.49 -22.11
CA VAL A 547 5.61 -12.17 -22.73
C VAL A 547 4.13 -11.81 -22.75
N ILE A 548 3.78 -10.66 -22.18
CA ILE A 548 2.41 -10.22 -21.95
C ILE A 548 2.25 -8.84 -22.60
N PRO A 549 1.39 -8.67 -23.60
CA PRO A 549 1.18 -7.37 -24.24
C PRO A 549 0.76 -6.31 -23.24
N ARG A 550 1.30 -5.10 -23.35
CA ARG A 550 0.82 -3.91 -22.65
C ARG A 550 -0.54 -3.51 -23.23
N HIS A 551 -1.49 -3.24 -22.35
CA HIS A 551 -2.84 -2.84 -22.66
C HIS A 551 -3.20 -1.62 -21.82
N HIS A 552 -3.00 -0.44 -22.41
CA HIS A 552 -3.23 0.87 -21.79
C HIS A 552 -2.36 1.21 -20.56
N VAL A 553 -1.22 0.53 -20.37
CA VAL A 553 -0.27 0.71 -19.24
C VAL A 553 1.19 0.84 -19.66
#